data_AF-A0A811MRZ8-F1
#
_entry.id   AF-A0A811MRZ8-F1
#
_cell.length_a   1.000
_cell.length_b   1.000
_cell.length_c   1.000
_cell.angle_alpha   90.00
_cell.angle_beta   90.00
_cell.angle_gamma   90.00
#
_symmetry.space_group_name_H-M   'P 1'
#
loop_
_entity.id
_entity.type
_entity.pdbx_description
1 polymer ?
#
loop_
_entity_poly.entity_id
_entity_poly.type
_entity_poly.pdbx_seq_one_letter_code
_entity_poly.pdbx_strand_id
1 'polypeptide(L)'
;MDRPIYVGLRDGLKKADKIELPGQPEKAAFDQYAGYVTVDATSGKALFYYFAEAAKDPSTKPLVLCLLTSCMCLPKRDGKIALTIHLIQA
;
A
#
# COMPACT_ATOMS: atom_id res chain seq x y z
N MET A 1 -11.37 26.96 -3.52
CA MET A 1 -10.90 25.93 -4.48
C MET A 1 -10.63 24.67 -3.68
N ASP A 2 -11.70 24.02 -3.22
CA ASP A 2 -11.59 22.74 -2.52
C ASP A 2 -11.33 21.65 -3.57
N ARG A 3 -10.13 21.07 -3.53
CA ARG A 3 -9.84 19.87 -4.31
C ARG A 3 -10.63 18.74 -3.67
N PRO A 4 -11.57 18.08 -4.37
CA PRO A 4 -12.22 16.90 -3.82
C PRO A 4 -11.14 15.85 -3.59
N ILE A 5 -10.94 15.47 -2.33
CA ILE A 5 -10.15 14.28 -2.02
C ILE A 5 -10.91 13.13 -2.70
N TYR A 6 -10.34 12.56 -3.75
CA TYR A 6 -10.88 11.38 -4.42
C TYR A 6 -10.65 10.14 -3.53
N VAL A 7 -11.27 10.10 -2.35
CA VAL A 7 -11.52 8.82 -1.66
C VAL A 7 -12.74 8.21 -2.34
N GLY A 8 -12.57 7.75 -3.58
CA GLY A 8 -13.58 6.90 -4.20
C GLY A 8 -13.76 5.67 -3.32
N LEU A 9 -15.00 5.29 -3.02
CA LEU A 9 -15.30 4.07 -2.29
C LEU A 9 -14.71 2.89 -3.07
N ARG A 10 -13.59 2.36 -2.58
CA ARG A 10 -12.83 1.28 -3.19
C ARG A 10 -13.25 -0.05 -2.54
N ASP A 11 -14.54 -0.36 -2.59
CA ASP A 11 -15.06 -1.62 -2.08
C ASP A 11 -14.50 -2.77 -2.93
N GLY A 12 -13.79 -3.72 -2.29
CA GLY A 12 -13.25 -4.92 -2.94
C GLY A 12 -11.85 -4.84 -3.53
N LEU A 13 -11.18 -3.67 -3.57
CA LEU A 13 -9.84 -3.54 -4.17
C LEU A 13 -8.72 -4.21 -3.35
N LYS A 14 -8.84 -4.25 -2.02
CA LYS A 14 -7.85 -4.89 -1.16
C LYS A 14 -7.59 -6.35 -1.56
N LYS A 15 -8.65 -7.11 -1.88
CA LYS A 15 -8.51 -8.53 -2.27
C LYS A 15 -7.77 -8.70 -3.60
N ALA A 16 -7.94 -7.76 -4.53
CA ALA A 16 -7.25 -7.76 -5.82
C ALA A 16 -5.76 -7.43 -5.68
N ASP A 17 -5.39 -6.68 -4.64
CA ASP A 17 -4.01 -6.29 -4.36
C ASP A 17 -3.23 -7.33 -3.54
N LYS A 18 -3.81 -8.52 -3.26
CA LYS A 18 -3.14 -9.59 -2.49
C LYS A 18 -1.96 -10.16 -3.29
N ILE A 19 -0.79 -10.29 -2.65
CA ILE A 19 0.43 -10.76 -3.32
C ILE A 19 1.14 -11.88 -2.54
N GLU A 20 1.88 -12.70 -3.28
CA GLU A 20 2.84 -13.67 -2.75
C GLU A 20 4.23 -13.30 -3.26
N LEU A 21 5.22 -13.21 -2.35
CA LEU A 21 6.57 -12.83 -2.72
C LEU A 21 7.42 -14.07 -3.08
N PRO A 22 8.24 -14.00 -4.14
CA PRO A 22 9.16 -15.09 -4.47
C PRO A 22 10.18 -15.28 -3.35
N GLY A 23 10.39 -16.52 -2.92
CA GLY A 23 11.31 -16.85 -1.82
C GLY A 23 10.74 -16.63 -0.42
N GLN A 24 9.44 -16.31 -0.30
CA GLN A 24 8.77 -16.25 0.99
C GLN A 24 8.66 -17.65 1.60
N PRO A 25 9.05 -17.84 2.88
CA PRO A 25 8.86 -19.12 3.54
C PRO A 25 7.38 -19.47 3.58
N GLU A 26 7.03 -20.73 3.29
CA GLU A 26 5.64 -21.23 3.29
C GLU A 26 4.90 -20.97 4.62
N LYS A 27 5.65 -20.71 5.70
CA LYS A 27 5.16 -20.35 7.03
C LYS A 27 4.85 -18.86 7.24
N ALA A 28 4.94 -18.02 6.21
CA ALA A 28 4.48 -16.64 6.32
C ALA A 28 2.95 -16.64 6.48
N ALA A 29 2.50 -16.77 7.72
CA ALA A 29 1.09 -16.95 8.11
C ALA A 29 0.33 -15.62 8.18
N PHE A 30 0.67 -14.66 7.32
CA PHE A 30 -0.01 -13.37 7.26
C PHE A 30 -0.30 -12.98 5.82
N ASP A 31 -1.43 -12.30 5.66
CA ASP A 31 -1.82 -11.76 4.38
C ASP A 31 -1.08 -10.46 4.11
N GLN A 32 -0.62 -10.29 2.87
CA GLN A 32 0.08 -9.10 2.42
C GLN A 32 -0.46 -8.63 1.08
N TYR A 33 -0.42 -7.32 0.89
CA TYR A 33 -1.06 -6.62 -0.21
C TYR A 33 -0.15 -5.53 -0.72
N ALA A 34 -0.11 -5.32 -2.03
CA ALA A 34 0.62 -4.22 -2.63
C ALA A 34 -0.12 -3.66 -3.83
N GLY A 35 -0.13 -2.33 -3.95
CA GLY A 35 -0.87 -1.68 -5.03
C GLY A 35 -0.59 -0.19 -5.12
N TYR A 36 -1.39 0.50 -5.93
CA TYR A 36 -1.29 1.94 -6.14
C TYR A 36 -2.58 2.67 -5.71
N VAL A 37 -2.41 3.70 -4.89
CA VAL A 37 -3.48 4.62 -4.51
C VAL A 37 -3.30 5.92 -5.28
N THR A 38 -4.28 6.24 -6.13
CA THR A 38 -4.28 7.50 -6.87
C THR A 38 -4.51 8.68 -5.91
N VAL A 39 -3.57 9.61 -5.85
CA VAL A 39 -3.65 10.80 -4.99
C VAL A 39 -4.04 12.07 -5.76
N ASP A 40 -3.82 12.07 -7.07
CA ASP A 40 -4.27 13.13 -7.97
C ASP A 40 -4.55 12.54 -9.34
N ALA A 41 -5.84 12.40 -9.68
CA ALA A 41 -6.28 11.84 -10.95
C ALA A 41 -5.94 12.74 -12.14
N THR A 42 -5.97 14.06 -11.94
CA THR A 42 -5.72 15.06 -12.99
C THR A 42 -4.25 15.07 -13.41
N SER A 43 -3.32 14.94 -12.44
CA SER A 43 -1.89 14.82 -12.74
C SER A 43 -1.39 13.37 -12.87
N GLY A 44 -2.29 12.39 -12.74
CA GLY A 44 -1.94 10.96 -12.83
C GLY A 44 -1.03 10.45 -11.71
N LYS A 45 -0.93 11.18 -10.59
CA LYS A 45 -0.07 10.80 -9.46
C LYS A 45 -0.72 9.71 -8.62
N ALA A 46 0.06 8.69 -8.33
CA ALA A 46 -0.34 7.60 -7.44
C ALA A 46 0.82 7.22 -6.51
N LEU A 47 0.50 6.84 -5.29
CA LEU A 47 1.44 6.33 -4.31
C LEU A 47 1.39 4.81 -4.30
N PHE A 48 2.56 4.19 -4.26
CA PHE A 48 2.68 2.75 -4.03
C PHE A 48 2.53 2.45 -2.55
N TYR A 49 1.78 1.40 -2.21
CA TYR A 49 1.67 0.93 -0.84
C TYR A 49 2.01 -0.55 -0.76
N TYR A 50 2.54 -0.94 0.41
CA TYR A 50 2.70 -2.33 0.82
C TYR A 50 2.08 -2.48 2.21
N PHE A 51 1.15 -3.43 2.37
CA PHE A 51 0.43 -3.68 3.61
C PHE A 51 0.60 -5.14 4.03
N ALA A 52 1.08 -5.36 5.25
CA ALA A 52 1.15 -6.67 5.87
C ALA A 52 0.21 -6.71 7.09
N GLU A 53 -0.72 -7.67 7.08
CA GLU A 53 -1.61 -7.92 8.21
C GLU A 53 -0.88 -8.65 9.33
N ALA A 54 -1.43 -8.55 10.55
CA ALA A 54 -0.90 -9.33 11.65
C ALA A 54 -1.25 -10.80 11.43
N ALA A 55 -0.29 -11.69 11.66
CA ALA A 55 -0.50 -13.14 11.51
C ALA A 55 -1.60 -13.69 12.43
N LYS A 56 -1.87 -13.00 13.54
CA LYS A 56 -2.87 -13.41 14.54
C LYS A 56 -3.80 -12.24 14.87
N ASP A 57 -5.09 -12.51 14.79
CA ASP A 57 -6.19 -11.59 15.15
C ASP A 57 -6.06 -10.19 14.51
N PRO A 58 -5.86 -10.07 13.17
CA PRO A 58 -5.55 -8.80 12.50
C PRO A 58 -6.62 -7.72 12.72
N SER A 59 -7.88 -8.10 12.93
CA SER A 59 -8.97 -7.14 13.22
C SER A 59 -8.83 -6.44 14.58
N THR A 60 -8.03 -6.98 15.49
CA THR A 60 -7.81 -6.43 16.85
C THR A 60 -6.52 -5.63 16.98
N LYS A 61 -5.67 -5.69 15.95
CA LYS A 61 -4.34 -5.10 15.96
C LYS A 61 -4.35 -3.67 15.44
N PRO A 62 -3.60 -2.74 16.05
CA PRO A 62 -3.53 -1.36 15.57
C PRO A 62 -2.83 -1.30 14.21
N LEU A 63 -3.22 -0.33 13.40
CA LEU A 63 -2.57 -0.03 12.13
C LEU A 63 -1.36 0.88 12.37
N VAL A 64 -0.17 0.46 11.93
CA VAL A 64 1.04 1.29 11.94
C VAL A 64 1.32 1.79 10.53
N LEU A 65 1.45 3.11 10.40
CA LEU A 65 1.78 3.79 9.15
C LEU A 65 3.24 4.23 9.16
N CYS A 66 4.07 3.63 8.32
CA CYS A 66 5.47 4.04 8.13
C CYS A 66 5.61 4.89 6.87
N LEU A 67 5.91 6.17 7.05
CA LEU A 67 6.17 7.12 5.97
C LEU A 67 7.68 7.34 5.83
N LEU A 68 8.25 6.89 4.71
CA LEU A 68 9.65 7.17 4.37
C LEU A 68 9.71 8.49 3.60
N THR A 69 10.46 9.47 4.10
CA THR A 69 10.47 10.85 3.59
C THR A 69 11.55 11.13 2.55
N SER A 70 12.56 10.28 2.37
CA SER A 70 13.66 10.59 1.47
C SER A 70 14.29 9.38 0.77
N CYS A 71 14.57 9.61 -0.51
CA CYS A 71 15.55 8.97 -1.38
C CYS A 71 15.82 7.47 -1.18
N MET A 72 14.79 6.64 -1.26
CA MET A 72 14.98 5.36 -1.94
C MET A 72 14.72 5.60 -3.41
N CYS A 73 15.74 5.36 -4.24
CA CYS A 73 15.65 5.31 -5.70
C CYS A 73 14.64 4.21 -6.08
N LEU A 74 13.35 4.50 -5.99
CA LEU A 74 12.33 3.63 -6.52
C LEU A 74 12.50 3.59 -8.04
N PRO A 75 12.30 2.43 -8.67
CA PRO A 75 12.24 2.37 -10.13
C PRO A 75 11.13 3.31 -10.58
N LYS A 76 11.56 4.41 -11.21
CA LYS A 76 10.68 5.41 -11.80
C LYS A 76 10.04 4.77 -13.03
N ARG A 77 9.01 3.95 -12.83
CA ARG A 77 8.20 3.40 -13.92
C ARG A 77 7.16 4.45 -14.29
N ASP A 78 7.26 4.97 -15.50
CA ASP A 78 6.26 5.86 -16.13
C ASP A 78 6.01 7.20 -15.41
N GLY A 79 7.05 7.84 -14.85
CA GLY A 79 6.96 9.21 -14.34
C GLY A 79 6.18 9.40 -13.03
N LYS A 80 5.74 8.30 -12.39
CA LYS A 80 5.03 8.35 -11.11
C LYS A 80 6.01 8.33 -9.94
N ILE A 81 5.87 9.28 -9.02
CA ILE A 81 6.58 9.27 -7.73
C ILE A 81 5.89 8.22 -6.86
N ALA A 82 6.52 7.06 -6.71
CA ALA A 82 6.12 6.11 -5.68
C ALA A 82 6.65 6.64 -4.34
N LEU A 83 5.79 6.78 -3.35
CA LEU A 83 6.17 7.05 -1.96
C LEU A 83 5.77 5.78 -1.23
N THR A 84 6.75 4.96 -0.84
CA THR A 84 6.46 3.63 -0.30
C THR A 84 5.92 3.76 1.11
N ILE A 85 4.63 3.48 1.25
CA ILE A 85 3.98 3.36 2.54
C ILE A 85 4.05 1.89 2.95
N HIS A 86 4.76 1.61 4.04
CA HIS A 86 4.65 0.30 4.70
C HIS A 86 3.59 0.42 5.78
N LEU A 87 2.50 -0.32 5.59
CA LEU A 87 1.48 -0.51 6.60
C LEU A 87 1.75 -1.87 7.25
N ILE A 88 1.95 -1.88 8.57
CA ILE A 88 2.14 -3.11 9.34
C ILE A 88 1.10 -3.10 10.45
N GLN A 89 0.37 -4.20 10.62
CA GLN A 89 -0.43 -4.40 11.83
C GLN A 89 0.41 -5.11 12.89
N ALA A 90 0.37 -4.62 14.14
CA ALA A 90 1.18 -5.12 15.27
C ALA A 90 0.48 -6.19 16.11
#